data_AF-A0A821ZA72-F1
#
_entry.id   AF-A0A821ZA72-F1
#
_cell.length_a   1.000
_cell.length_b   1.000
_cell.length_c   1.000
_cell.angle_alpha   90.00
_cell.angle_beta   90.00
_cell.angle_gamma   90.00
#
_symmetry.space_group_name_H-M   'P 1'
#
loop_
_entity.id
_entity.type
_entity.pdbx_description
1 polymer ?
#
loop_
_entity_poly.entity_id
_entity_poly.type
_entity_poly.pdbx_seq_one_letter_code
_entity_poly.pdbx_strand_id
1 'polypeptide(L)' 'MNLFTKARNSLFGASQPKNPHSLENLKYLYGVLQRNPTISDANRDLLTETLRSISEILIWGDQHDSSVF' A
#
# COMPACT_ATOMS: atom_id res chain seq x y z
N MET A 1 17.36 -1.68 -4.43
CA MET A 1 15.97 -1.65 -4.93
C MET A 1 15.41 -3.05 -4.71
N ASN A 2 14.63 -3.26 -3.66
CA ASN A 2 14.26 -4.59 -3.19
C ASN A 2 13.35 -5.28 -4.21
N LEU A 3 13.46 -6.61 -4.33
CA LEU A 3 12.66 -7.47 -5.22
C LEU A 3 11.15 -7.21 -5.10
N PHE A 4 10.70 -6.75 -3.92
CA PHE A 4 9.32 -6.41 -3.57
C PHE A 4 8.78 -5.13 -4.22
N THR A 5 9.64 -4.16 -4.59
CA THR A 5 9.19 -2.87 -5.13
C THR A 5 8.68 -2.99 -6.58
N LYS A 6 9.14 -4.00 -7.33
CA LYS A 6 8.86 -4.12 -8.77
C LYS A 6 7.45 -4.66 -9.07
N ALA A 7 6.92 -5.56 -8.25
CA ALA A 7 5.56 -6.10 -8.38
C ALA A 7 4.50 -5.05 -8.03
N ARG A 8 4.79 -4.21 -7.03
CA ARG A 8 3.90 -3.18 -6.50
C ARG A 8 3.44 -2.16 -7.57
N ASN A 9 4.37 -1.67 -8.39
CA ASN A 9 4.04 -0.69 -9.43
C ASN A 9 3.11 -1.23 -10.52
N SER A 10 3.08 -2.55 -10.75
CA SER A 10 2.18 -3.17 -11.73
C SER A 10 0.74 -3.29 -11.22
N LEU A 11 0.53 -3.30 -9.90
CA LEU A 11 -0.77 -3.55 -9.27
C LEU A 11 -1.50 -2.25 -8.88
N PHE A 12 -0.78 -1.25 -8.39
CA PHE A 12 -1.37 0.01 -7.89
C PHE A 12 -1.45 1.13 -8.92
N GLY A 13 -0.84 0.94 -10.09
CA GLY A 13 -0.79 1.94 -11.16
C GLY A 13 0.10 3.14 -10.84
N ALA A 14 0.19 4.07 -11.79
CA ALA A 14 1.12 5.22 -11.75
C ALA A 14 0.75 6.31 -10.70
N SER A 15 -0.39 6.19 -10.02
CA SER A 15 -0.87 7.16 -9.03
C SER A 15 -0.41 6.88 -7.60
N GLN A 16 0.39 5.84 -7.38
CA GLN A 16 0.92 5.52 -6.05
C GLN A 16 1.90 6.61 -5.56
N PRO A 17 1.78 7.09 -4.31
CA PRO A 17 2.72 8.04 -3.72
C PRO A 17 4.17 7.54 -3.75
N LYS A 18 5.13 8.45 -3.97
CA LYS A 18 6.56 8.11 -4.14
C LYS A 18 7.18 7.52 -2.86
N ASN A 19 6.79 8.02 -1.69
CA ASN A 19 7.24 7.47 -0.41
C ASN A 19 6.27 6.35 0.01
N PRO A 20 6.72 5.08 0.05
CA PRO A 20 5.84 3.98 0.43
C PRO A 20 5.50 3.95 1.92
N HIS A 21 6.30 4.58 2.78
CA HIS A 21 6.14 4.57 4.23
C HIS A 21 5.52 5.86 4.77
N SER A 22 4.84 6.65 3.93
CA SER A 22 4.22 7.93 4.33
C SER A 22 2.75 7.79 4.70
N LEU A 23 2.24 8.77 5.44
CA LEU A 23 0.81 8.92 5.76
C LEU A 23 -0.05 9.08 4.50
N GLU A 24 0.49 9.72 3.45
CA GLU A 24 -0.18 9.84 2.16
C GLU A 24 -0.40 8.48 1.50
N ASN A 25 0.62 7.60 1.52
CA ASN A 25 0.50 6.25 0.98
C ASN A 25 -0.50 5.41 1.78
N LEU A 26 -0.53 5.57 3.12
CA LEU A 26 -1.52 4.91 3.96
C LEU A 26 -2.96 5.31 3.58
N LYS A 27 -3.21 6.61 3.37
CA LYS A 27 -4.52 7.13 2.91
C LYS A 27 -4.90 6.58 1.53
N TYR A 28 -3.94 6.52 0.60
CA TYR A 28 -4.16 5.94 -0.72
C TYR A 28 -4.57 4.45 -0.63
N LEU A 29 -3.81 3.64 0.12
CA LEU A 29 -4.07 2.21 0.30
C LEU A 29 -5.41 1.95 1.01
N TYR A 30 -5.75 2.77 2.01
CA TYR A 30 -7.07 2.73 2.63
C TYR A 30 -8.19 3.00 1.62
N GLY A 31 -8.01 3.97 0.72
CA GLY A 31 -8.93 4.22 -0.39
C GLY A 31 -9.07 3.04 -1.36
N VAL A 32 -8.00 2.26 -1.57
CA VAL A 32 -8.06 1.01 -2.37
C VAL A 32 -8.97 -0.01 -1.69
N LEU A 33 -8.86 -0.19 -0.37
CA LEU A 33 -9.75 -1.07 0.39
C LEU A 33 -11.21 -0.60 0.31
N GLN A 34 -11.47 0.70 0.49
CA GLN A 34 -12.84 1.24 0.43
C GLN A 34 -13.52 1.03 -0.94
N ARG A 35 -12.77 1.07 -2.04
CA ARG A 35 -13.30 0.82 -3.39
C ARG A 35 -13.51 -0.66 -3.70
N ASN A 36 -12.95 -1.56 -2.89
CA ASN A 36 -13.02 -3.01 -3.06
C ASN A 36 -13.58 -3.67 -1.79
N PRO A 37 -14.85 -3.39 -1.42
CA PRO A 37 -15.44 -3.86 -0.16
C PRO A 37 -15.66 -5.38 -0.11
N THR A 38 -15.67 -6.04 -1.27
CA THR A 38 -15.88 -7.50 -1.39
C THR A 38 -14.72 -8.14 -2.13
N ILE A 39 -14.22 -9.25 -1.59
CA ILE A 39 -13.14 -10.03 -2.20
C ILE A 39 -13.71 -10.85 -3.36
N SER A 40 -13.04 -10.80 -4.50
CA SER A 40 -13.27 -11.64 -5.68
C SER A 40 -11.94 -12.16 -6.20
N ASP A 41 -11.98 -13.16 -7.09
CA ASP A 41 -10.75 -13.67 -7.70
C ASP A 41 -10.02 -12.60 -8.53
N ALA A 42 -10.74 -11.59 -9.03
CA ALA A 42 -10.17 -10.49 -9.80
C ALA A 42 -9.38 -9.47 -8.95
N ASN A 43 -9.68 -9.34 -7.65
CA ASN A 43 -9.07 -8.31 -6.78
C ASN A 43 -8.29 -8.89 -5.59
N ARG A 44 -8.26 -10.22 -5.43
CA ARG A 44 -7.58 -10.90 -4.31
C ARG A 44 -6.11 -10.49 -4.19
N ASP A 45 -5.38 -10.45 -5.30
CA ASP A 45 -3.95 -10.11 -5.30
C ASP A 45 -3.72 -8.63 -4.94
N LEU A 46 -4.55 -7.73 -5.48
CA LEU A 46 -4.52 -6.31 -5.14
C LEU A 46 -4.76 -6.10 -3.64
N LEU A 47 -5.79 -6.73 -3.07
CA LEU A 47 -6.14 -6.58 -1.66
C LEU A 47 -5.05 -7.17 -0.75
N THR A 48 -4.48 -8.31 -1.11
CA THR A 48 -3.38 -8.95 -0.38
C THR A 48 -2.15 -8.03 -0.34
N GLU A 49 -1.77 -7.46 -1.49
CA GLU A 49 -0.66 -6.51 -1.56
C GLU A 49 -0.97 -5.19 -0.82
N THR A 50 -2.22 -4.76 -0.83
CA THR A 50 -2.67 -3.54 -0.13
C THR A 50 -2.47 -3.72 1.38
N LEU A 51 -2.91 -4.86 1.92
CA LEU A 51 -2.76 -5.19 3.34
C LEU A 51 -1.29 -5.36 3.73
N ARG A 52 -0.48 -6.00 2.88
CA ARG A 52 0.97 -6.09 3.09
C ARG A 52 1.61 -4.71 3.17
N SER A 53 1.31 -3.83 2.22
CA SER A 53 1.85 -2.47 2.16
C SER A 53 1.41 -1.63 3.37
N ILE A 54 0.16 -1.76 3.82
CA ILE A 54 -0.30 -1.12 5.07
C ILE A 54 0.51 -1.65 6.25
N SER A 55 0.67 -2.98 6.37
CA SER A 55 1.44 -3.60 7.46
C SER A 55 2.89 -3.11 7.49
N GLU A 56 3.53 -2.93 6.33
CA GLU A 56 4.87 -2.35 6.22
C GLU A 56 4.92 -0.91 6.76
N ILE A 57 3.93 -0.07 6.43
CA ILE A 57 3.80 1.28 6.99
C ILE A 57 3.61 1.21 8.52
N LEU A 58 2.81 0.27 9.02
CA LEU A 58 2.57 0.14 10.47
C LEU A 58 3.81 -0.26 11.26
N ILE A 59 4.71 -1.06 10.65
CA ILE A 59 5.93 -1.52 11.32
C ILE A 59 7.08 -0.51 11.15
N TRP A 60 7.20 0.09 9.96
CA TRP A 60 8.38 0.87 9.57
C TRP A 60 8.11 2.35 9.28
N GLY A 61 6.85 2.80 9.34
CA GLY A 61 6.43 4.16 9.00
C GLY A 61 7.08 5.23 9.88
N ASP A 62 6.97 5.06 11.20
CA ASP A 62 7.53 6.00 12.18
C ASP A 62 9.05 6.17 12.06
N GLN A 63 9.76 5.11 11.64
CA GLN A 63 11.21 5.13 11.44
C GLN A 63 11.65 6.03 10.27
N HIS A 64 10.74 6.38 9.37
CA HIS A 64 11.02 7.25 8.21
C HIS A 64 10.24 8.57 8.25
N ASP A 65 9.08 8.60 8.90
CA ASP A 65 8.18 9.74 8.98
C ASP A 65 7.36 9.68 10.28
N SER A 66 7.70 10.52 11.25
CA SER A 66 7.04 10.58 12.56
C SER A 66 5.63 11.17 12.52
N SER A 67 5.10 11.54 11.34
CA SER A 67 3.72 11.99 11.19
C SER A 67 2.73 10.86 10.90
N VAL A 68 3.24 9.64 10.72
CA VAL A 68 2.42 8.46 10.44
C VAL A 68 1.63 8.00 11.68
N PHE A 69 2.16 8.22 12.89
CA PHE A 69 1.57 7.88 14.19
C PHE A 69 1.66 9.03 15.18
#